data_AF-A0A497A8G1-F1
#
_entry.id   AF-A0A497A8G1-F1
#
_cell.length_a   1.000
_cell.length_b   1.000
_cell.length_c   1.000
_cell.angle_alpha   90.00
_cell.angle_beta   90.00
_cell.angle_gamma   90.00
#
_symmetry.space_group_name_H-M   'P 1'
#
loop_
_entity.id
_entity.type
_entity.pdbx_description
1 polymer ?
#
loop_
_entity_poly.entity_id
_entity_poly.type
_entity_poly.pdbx_seq_one_letter_code
_entity_poly.pdbx_strand_id
1 'polypeptide(L)'
;IIPYLEADIVLVEGFKAERTFPKIVCLRGEPDDQDLFDGLAICAVSPPSQGGAGGGSIPLLARDEVGRMADLVEQRAFKLPNLDCGACGRETCYELAREIVAGSGSVEDCVSLQPATEVKIDGQPMPMNPFTSGIVRSTILGLLSSLKGFKKGKIEISI
;
A
#
# COMPACT_ATOMS: atom_id res chain seq x y z
N ILE A 1 -9.92 -2.13 -9.47
CA ILE A 1 -11.02 -1.32 -8.91
C ILE A 1 -10.50 -0.18 -8.06
N ILE A 2 -9.63 -0.42 -7.07
CA ILE A 2 -9.10 0.64 -6.18
C ILE A 2 -8.45 1.81 -6.93
N PRO A 3 -7.62 1.61 -7.98
CA PRO A 3 -7.02 2.73 -8.72
C PRO A 3 -8.01 3.60 -9.50
N TYR A 4 -9.29 3.21 -9.59
CA TYR A 4 -10.35 3.93 -10.29
C TYR A 4 -11.35 4.57 -9.31
N LEU A 5 -11.07 4.52 -8.01
CA LEU A 5 -11.87 5.20 -6.99
C LEU A 5 -11.25 6.57 -6.72
N GLU A 6 -12.06 7.62 -6.77
CA GLU A 6 -11.67 8.96 -6.35
C GLU A 6 -11.92 9.10 -4.84
N ALA A 7 -10.97 8.59 -4.04
CA ALA A 7 -11.04 8.61 -2.58
C ALA A 7 -9.65 8.66 -1.95
N ASP A 8 -9.48 9.44 -0.87
CA ASP A 8 -8.25 9.50 -0.09
C ASP A 8 -8.08 8.28 0.83
N ILE A 9 -9.20 7.77 1.35
CA ILE A 9 -9.25 6.62 2.25
C ILE A 9 -10.30 5.63 1.75
N VAL A 10 -9.92 4.35 1.69
CA VAL A 10 -10.83 3.24 1.41
C VAL A 10 -10.89 2.35 2.65
N LEU A 11 -12.03 2.35 3.34
CA LEU A 11 -12.27 1.43 4.45
C LEU A 11 -12.74 0.08 3.90
N VAL A 12 -12.00 -0.98 4.24
CA VAL A 12 -12.27 -2.34 3.77
C VAL A 12 -12.65 -3.22 4.97
N GLU A 13 -13.87 -3.73 4.98
CA GLU A 13 -14.30 -4.72 5.97
C GLU A 13 -13.97 -6.14 5.48
N GLY A 14 -13.27 -6.92 6.30
CA GLY A 14 -12.86 -8.29 5.97
C GLY A 14 -11.45 -8.39 5.39
N PHE A 15 -11.28 -9.19 4.33
CA PHE A 15 -9.98 -9.38 3.64
C PHE A 15 -8.80 -9.71 4.55
N LYS A 16 -9.02 -10.58 5.55
CA LYS A 16 -8.01 -10.96 6.55
C LYS A 16 -6.69 -11.45 5.92
N ALA A 17 -6.77 -12.10 4.76
CA ALA A 17 -5.60 -12.63 4.06
C ALA A 17 -4.81 -11.59 3.28
N GLU A 18 -5.37 -10.41 3.00
CA GLU A 18 -4.71 -9.37 2.20
C GLU A 18 -3.57 -8.71 2.99
N ARG A 19 -2.43 -8.47 2.34
CA ARG A 19 -1.16 -8.15 3.01
C ARG A 19 -0.52 -6.84 2.60
N THR A 20 -1.28 -5.99 1.91
CA THR A 20 -0.73 -4.81 1.24
C THR A 20 -1.26 -3.48 1.77
N PHE A 21 -1.97 -3.49 2.89
CA PHE A 21 -2.47 -2.32 3.59
C PHE A 21 -2.60 -2.58 5.09
N PRO A 22 -2.57 -1.53 5.92
CA PRO A 22 -2.70 -1.65 7.38
C PRO A 22 -4.13 -2.03 7.80
N LYS A 23 -4.26 -2.55 9.02
CA LYS A 23 -5.53 -3.09 9.54
C LYS A 23 -5.87 -2.52 10.92
N ILE A 24 -7.17 -2.36 11.17
CA ILE A 24 -7.72 -2.21 12.51
C ILE A 24 -8.20 -3.60 12.94
N VAL A 25 -7.66 -4.12 14.05
CA VAL A 25 -8.01 -5.45 14.55
C VAL A 25 -9.15 -5.35 15.56
N CYS A 26 -10.33 -5.83 15.21
CA CYS A 26 -11.49 -5.85 16.10
C CYS A 26 -11.54 -7.14 16.92
N LEU A 27 -11.21 -7.05 18.21
CA LEU A 27 -11.18 -8.17 19.15
C LEU A 27 -12.59 -8.48 19.67
N ARG A 28 -12.83 -9.77 19.91
CA ARG A 28 -14.06 -10.30 20.53
C ARG A 28 -13.84 -10.70 21.99
N GLY A 29 -12.59 -10.85 22.40
CA GLY A 29 -12.21 -11.36 23.70
C GLY A 29 -11.99 -12.88 23.73
N GLU A 30 -11.82 -13.50 22.56
CA GLU A 30 -11.70 -14.95 22.41
C GLU A 30 -10.24 -15.36 22.16
N PRO A 31 -9.81 -16.59 22.50
CA PRO A 31 -8.44 -17.05 22.28
C PRO A 31 -7.95 -16.88 20.82
N ASP A 32 -8.84 -17.15 19.86
CA ASP A 32 -8.56 -17.08 18.42
C ASP A 32 -8.35 -15.64 17.91
N ASP A 33 -8.57 -14.61 18.73
CA ASP A 33 -8.32 -13.24 18.32
C ASP A 33 -6.82 -12.97 18.05
N GLN A 34 -5.92 -13.81 18.58
CA GLN A 34 -4.49 -13.77 18.27
C GLN A 34 -4.22 -13.99 16.78
N ASP A 35 -5.05 -14.79 16.09
CA ASP A 35 -4.89 -15.09 14.66
C ASP A 35 -5.21 -13.90 13.75
N LEU A 36 -5.79 -12.82 14.31
CA LEU A 36 -6.07 -11.58 13.58
C LEU A 36 -4.81 -10.72 13.39
N PHE A 37 -3.75 -10.97 14.18
CA PHE A 37 -2.53 -10.18 14.13
C PHE A 37 -1.55 -10.76 13.13
N ASP A 38 -1.45 -10.10 11.98
CA ASP A 38 -0.50 -10.44 10.92
C ASP A 38 0.65 -9.43 10.79
N GLY A 39 0.88 -8.62 11.82
CA GLY A 39 1.89 -7.57 11.79
C GLY A 39 1.53 -6.35 10.95
N LEU A 40 0.30 -6.23 10.43
CA LEU A 40 -0.19 -5.04 9.74
C LEU A 40 -1.16 -4.20 10.59
N ALA A 41 -1.36 -4.57 11.85
CA ALA A 41 -2.27 -3.87 12.73
C ALA A 41 -1.71 -2.50 13.15
N ILE A 42 -2.48 -1.43 12.89
CA ILE A 42 -2.16 -0.06 13.35
C ILE A 42 -2.81 0.25 14.70
N CYS A 43 -3.89 -0.44 15.02
CA CYS A 43 -4.50 -0.50 16.34
C CYS A 43 -5.34 -1.77 16.49
N ALA A 44 -5.64 -2.12 17.74
CA ALA A 44 -6.63 -3.12 18.09
C ALA A 44 -7.78 -2.46 18.86
N VAL A 45 -8.99 -2.99 18.69
CA VAL A 45 -10.22 -2.48 19.33
C VAL A 45 -10.80 -3.60 20.19
N SER A 46 -10.94 -3.38 21.50
CA SER A 46 -11.49 -4.38 22.43
C SER A 46 -12.87 -4.02 22.97
N PRO A 47 -13.64 -5.02 23.45
CA PRO A 47 -14.81 -4.76 24.28
C PRO A 47 -14.42 -4.11 25.62
N PRO A 48 -15.29 -3.27 26.21
CA PRO A 48 -15.01 -2.50 27.42
C PRO A 48 -14.73 -3.37 28.67
N SER A 49 -15.08 -4.66 28.64
CA SER A 49 -14.90 -5.61 29.74
C SER A 49 -13.52 -6.28 29.77
N GLN A 50 -12.63 -6.03 28.80
CA GLN A 50 -11.27 -6.56 28.80
C GLN A 50 -10.25 -5.44 29.03
N GLY A 51 -9.97 -5.20 30.31
CA GLY A 51 -8.84 -4.38 30.74
C GLY A 51 -7.53 -5.07 30.37
N GLY A 52 -6.94 -4.64 29.25
CA GLY A 52 -5.51 -4.65 28.97
C GLY A 52 -4.75 -5.97 29.07
N ALA A 53 -4.51 -6.60 27.91
CA ALA A 53 -3.21 -7.17 27.59
C ALA A 53 -2.93 -6.91 26.10
N GLY A 54 -2.51 -5.68 25.80
CA GLY A 54 -1.96 -5.36 24.49
C GLY A 54 -0.68 -6.15 24.29
N GLY A 55 -0.78 -7.30 23.61
CA GLY A 55 0.36 -8.08 23.18
C GLY A 55 1.09 -7.36 22.05
N GLY A 56 1.91 -6.36 22.39
CA GLY A 56 2.80 -5.68 21.45
C GLY A 56 2.67 -4.16 21.40
N SER A 57 3.54 -3.54 20.62
CA SER A 57 3.73 -2.09 20.38
C SER A 57 2.54 -1.36 19.74
N ILE A 58 1.34 -1.95 19.74
CA ILE A 58 0.18 -1.52 18.95
C ILE A 58 -0.89 -0.96 19.90
N PRO A 59 -1.44 0.25 19.65
CA PRO A 59 -2.47 0.85 20.50
C PRO A 59 -3.71 -0.04 20.64
N LEU A 60 -4.15 -0.26 21.88
CA LEU A 60 -5.43 -0.89 22.21
C LEU A 60 -6.45 0.20 22.55
N LEU A 61 -7.56 0.23 21.82
CA LEU A 61 -8.60 1.25 21.90
C LEU A 61 -9.96 0.66 22.29
N ALA A 62 -10.77 1.43 23.00
CA ALA A 62 -12.18 1.13 23.21
C ALA A 62 -13.01 1.44 21.96
N ARG A 63 -14.18 0.82 21.83
CA ARG A 63 -15.06 0.96 20.65
C ARG A 63 -15.56 2.39 20.41
N ASP A 64 -15.62 3.21 21.45
CA ASP A 64 -16.05 4.60 21.42
C ASP A 64 -14.90 5.59 21.13
N GLU A 65 -13.64 5.14 21.09
CA GLU A 65 -12.48 5.96 20.71
C GLU A 65 -12.36 6.17 19.18
N VAL A 66 -13.48 6.38 18.47
CA VAL A 66 -13.54 6.46 17.00
C VAL A 66 -12.66 7.58 16.45
N GLY A 67 -12.61 8.74 17.12
CA GLY A 67 -11.74 9.85 16.69
C GLY A 67 -10.27 9.44 16.67
N ARG A 68 -9.80 8.73 17.71
CA ARG A 68 -8.42 8.26 17.80
C ARG A 68 -8.10 7.16 16.79
N MET A 69 -9.09 6.31 16.46
CA MET A 69 -8.97 5.37 15.35
C MET A 69 -8.79 6.11 14.02
N ALA A 70 -9.60 7.13 13.76
CA ALA A 70 -9.51 7.93 12.55
C ALA A 70 -8.14 8.63 12.43
N ASP A 71 -7.64 9.24 13.51
CA ASP A 71 -6.32 9.87 13.55
C ASP A 71 -5.21 8.88 13.15
N LEU A 72 -5.28 7.64 13.63
CA LEU A 72 -4.31 6.59 13.28
C LEU A 72 -4.43 6.17 11.82
N VAL A 73 -5.65 6.08 11.29
CA VAL A 73 -5.87 5.78 9.86
C VAL A 73 -5.29 6.89 9.00
N GLU A 74 -5.59 8.16 9.28
CA GLU A 74 -5.06 9.29 8.50
C GLU A 74 -3.52 9.33 8.50
N GLN A 75 -2.90 9.01 9.64
CA GLN A 75 -1.44 9.03 9.77
C GLN A 75 -0.72 7.83 9.16
N ARG A 76 -1.38 6.66 9.13
CA ARG A 76 -0.70 5.38 8.85
C ARG A 76 -1.29 4.60 7.69
N ALA A 77 -2.39 5.05 7.07
CA ALA A 77 -2.98 4.37 5.94
C ALA A 77 -2.03 4.40 4.73
N PHE A 78 -1.93 3.26 4.06
CA PHE A 78 -1.22 3.12 2.79
C PHE A 78 -1.77 1.95 2.00
N LYS A 79 -1.44 1.89 0.70
CA LYS A 79 -1.69 0.73 -0.15
C LYS A 79 -0.48 0.45 -1.03
N LEU A 80 0.09 -0.74 -0.89
CA LEU A 80 1.13 -1.25 -1.79
C LEU A 80 0.52 -1.91 -3.04
N PRO A 81 1.24 -1.97 -4.17
CA PRO A 81 0.67 -2.38 -5.45
C PRO A 81 0.47 -3.90 -5.59
N ASN A 82 0.88 -4.71 -4.61
CA ASN A 82 0.75 -6.18 -4.61
C ASN A 82 1.41 -6.86 -5.83
N LEU A 83 2.61 -6.40 -6.20
CA LEU A 83 3.33 -6.89 -7.38
C LEU A 83 4.38 -7.96 -7.05
N ASP A 84 4.80 -8.06 -5.78
CA ASP A 84 5.84 -8.99 -5.29
C ASP A 84 7.07 -9.05 -6.22
N CYS A 85 7.51 -7.87 -6.68
CA CYS A 85 8.44 -7.78 -7.79
C CYS A 85 9.93 -7.90 -7.40
N GLY A 86 10.28 -7.97 -6.11
CA GLY A 86 11.67 -8.02 -5.66
C GLY A 86 12.46 -6.71 -5.77
N ALA A 87 11.92 -5.69 -6.45
CA ALA A 87 12.70 -4.53 -6.89
C ALA A 87 13.19 -3.61 -5.75
N CYS A 88 12.48 -3.61 -4.62
CA CYS A 88 12.86 -2.85 -3.42
C CYS A 88 13.74 -3.66 -2.45
N GLY A 89 14.26 -4.81 -2.88
CA GLY A 89 15.10 -5.70 -2.07
C GLY A 89 14.33 -6.67 -1.16
N ARG A 90 13.00 -6.64 -1.19
CA ARG A 90 12.10 -7.53 -0.44
C ARG A 90 11.38 -8.46 -1.41
N GLU A 91 11.21 -9.73 -1.03
CA GLU A 91 10.59 -10.73 -1.91
C GLU A 91 9.11 -10.43 -2.11
N THR A 92 8.44 -10.02 -1.04
CA THR A 92 7.00 -9.74 -1.05
C THR A 92 6.67 -8.30 -0.67
N CYS A 93 5.58 -7.76 -1.20
CA CYS A 93 5.00 -6.50 -0.73
C CYS A 93 4.60 -6.57 0.74
N TYR A 94 4.30 -7.76 1.26
CA TYR A 94 3.97 -7.97 2.67
C TYR A 94 5.12 -7.63 3.61
N GLU A 95 6.36 -7.99 3.27
CA GLU A 95 7.55 -7.61 4.05
C GLU A 95 7.65 -6.09 4.19
N LEU A 96 7.52 -5.37 3.06
CA LEU A 96 7.55 -3.90 3.07
C LEU A 96 6.38 -3.34 3.89
N ALA A 97 5.17 -3.88 3.74
CA ALA A 97 4.00 -3.44 4.50
C ALA A 97 4.22 -3.56 6.01
N ARG A 98 4.82 -4.67 6.48
CA ARG A 98 5.14 -4.86 7.90
C ARG A 98 6.16 -3.84 8.40
N GLU A 99 7.18 -3.54 7.61
CA GLU A 99 8.18 -2.54 7.99
C GLU A 99 7.59 -1.14 8.06
N ILE A 100 6.70 -0.78 7.14
CA ILE A 100 5.97 0.49 7.18
C ILE A 100 5.12 0.58 8.47
N VAL A 101 4.35 -0.46 8.80
CA VAL A 101 3.54 -0.49 10.02
C VAL A 101 4.41 -0.44 11.29
N ALA A 102 5.57 -1.10 11.26
CA ALA A 102 6.55 -1.08 12.35
C ALA A 102 7.31 0.27 12.45
N GLY A 103 7.21 1.14 11.45
CA GLY A 103 7.91 2.43 11.38
C GLY A 103 9.38 2.31 10.96
N SER A 104 9.82 1.16 10.45
CA SER A 104 11.18 0.93 9.96
C SER A 104 11.32 1.07 8.44
N GLY A 105 10.20 1.25 7.72
CA GLY A 105 10.16 1.45 6.27
C GLY A 105 9.14 2.50 5.86
N SER A 106 9.12 2.84 4.58
CA SER A 106 8.22 3.84 4.01
C SER A 106 7.58 3.39 2.69
N VAL A 107 6.43 3.98 2.33
CA VAL A 107 5.76 3.69 1.05
C VAL A 107 6.68 4.04 -0.14
N GLU A 108 7.49 5.08 0.04
CA GLU A 108 8.48 5.57 -0.91
C GLU A 108 9.58 4.55 -1.23
N ASP A 109 9.79 3.54 -0.38
CA ASP A 109 10.74 2.46 -0.65
C ASP A 109 10.26 1.56 -1.79
N CYS A 110 8.97 1.63 -2.17
CA CYS A 110 8.42 0.88 -3.28
C CYS A 110 8.80 1.51 -4.63
N VAL A 111 9.80 0.93 -5.29
CA VAL A 111 10.26 1.34 -6.64
C VAL A 111 9.13 1.40 -7.67
N SER A 112 8.11 0.53 -7.55
CA SER A 112 6.96 0.51 -8.49
C SER A 112 6.03 1.71 -8.34
N LEU A 113 6.08 2.42 -7.20
CA LEU A 113 5.38 3.68 -6.97
C LEU A 113 6.23 4.90 -7.36
N GLN A 114 7.51 4.70 -7.71
CA GLN A 114 8.43 5.74 -8.19
C GLN A 114 9.03 5.37 -9.57
N PRO A 115 8.19 5.20 -10.61
CA PRO A 115 8.67 4.65 -11.86
C PRO A 115 9.48 5.67 -12.68
N ALA A 116 10.53 5.20 -13.34
CA ALA A 116 11.26 5.99 -14.34
C ALA A 116 10.44 6.26 -15.61
N THR A 117 9.39 5.46 -15.85
CA THR A 117 8.42 5.61 -16.93
C THR A 117 7.04 5.68 -16.31
N GLU A 118 6.43 6.87 -16.32
CA GLU A 118 5.09 7.09 -15.80
C GLU A 118 4.05 6.82 -16.89
N VAL A 119 3.04 6.00 -16.58
CA VAL A 119 1.84 5.81 -17.38
C VAL A 119 0.65 6.18 -16.49
N LYS A 120 -0.25 7.01 -17.02
CA LYS A 120 -1.47 7.44 -16.32
C LYS A 120 -2.71 7.03 -17.11
N ILE A 121 -3.75 6.60 -16.40
CA ILE A 121 -5.09 6.32 -16.94
C ILE A 121 -6.06 7.21 -16.15
N ASP A 122 -6.82 8.06 -16.83
CA ASP A 122 -7.69 9.06 -16.21
C ASP A 122 -6.97 9.92 -15.15
N GLY A 123 -5.71 10.30 -15.45
CA GLY A 123 -4.84 11.05 -14.55
C GLY A 123 -4.20 10.25 -13.42
N GLN A 124 -4.68 9.02 -13.16
CA GLN A 124 -4.18 8.15 -12.09
C GLN A 124 -2.94 7.37 -12.52
N PRO A 125 -1.82 7.40 -11.77
CA PRO A 125 -0.65 6.59 -12.07
C PRO A 125 -0.98 5.09 -12.08
N MET A 126 -0.52 4.39 -13.12
CA MET A 126 -0.61 2.94 -13.22
C MET A 126 0.68 2.31 -12.68
N PRO A 127 0.65 1.62 -11.51
CA PRO A 127 1.84 0.98 -10.98
C PRO A 127 2.35 -0.12 -11.92
N MET A 128 3.65 -0.14 -12.14
CA MET A 128 4.31 -1.15 -12.97
C MET A 128 5.54 -1.66 -12.23
N ASN A 129 5.80 -2.95 -12.34
CA ASN A 129 7.10 -3.49 -11.93
C ASN A 129 8.21 -2.94 -12.87
N PRO A 130 9.50 -3.02 -12.47
CA PRO A 130 10.59 -2.47 -13.28
C PRO A 130 10.68 -3.05 -14.69
N PHE A 131 10.36 -4.34 -14.84
CA PHE A 131 10.41 -5.02 -16.14
C PHE A 131 9.36 -4.44 -17.11
N THR A 132 8.11 -4.33 -16.68
CA THR A 132 7.02 -3.75 -17.47
C THR A 132 7.29 -2.28 -17.79
N SER A 133 7.77 -1.50 -16.81
CA SER A 133 8.20 -0.11 -17.04
C SER A 133 9.30 -0.02 -18.11
N GLY A 134 10.24 -0.96 -18.09
CA GLY A 134 11.31 -1.09 -19.09
C GLY A 134 10.81 -1.45 -20.49
N ILE A 135 9.82 -2.34 -20.59
CA ILE A 135 9.17 -2.69 -21.87
C ILE A 135 8.49 -1.46 -22.46
N VAL A 136 7.63 -0.79 -21.69
CA VAL A 136 6.89 0.40 -22.17
C VAL A 136 7.86 1.47 -22.68
N ARG A 137 8.91 1.76 -21.90
CA ARG A 137 9.96 2.71 -22.29
C ARG A 137 10.63 2.32 -23.59
N SER A 138 11.07 1.07 -23.70
CA SER A 138 11.84 0.59 -24.85
C SER A 138 10.99 0.58 -26.12
N THR A 139 9.71 0.19 -26.01
CA THR A 139 8.74 0.23 -27.10
C THR A 139 8.49 1.66 -27.60
N ILE A 140 8.21 2.59 -26.69
CA ILE A 140 7.99 4.01 -27.04
C ILE A 140 9.25 4.60 -27.70
N LEU A 141 10.42 4.37 -27.12
CA LEU A 141 11.68 4.87 -27.68
C LEU A 141 12.01 4.24 -29.04
N GLY A 142 11.80 2.94 -29.22
CA GLY A 142 12.02 2.25 -30.49
C GLY A 142 11.13 2.79 -31.60
N LEU A 143 9.83 2.96 -31.30
CA LEU A 143 8.86 3.57 -32.20
C LEU A 143 9.30 4.98 -32.62
N LEU A 144 9.58 5.86 -31.65
CA LEU A 144 9.89 7.26 -31.91
C LEU A 144 11.25 7.45 -32.59
N SER A 145 12.24 6.61 -32.29
CA SER A 145 13.59 6.71 -32.88
C SER A 145 13.62 6.51 -34.40
N SER A 146 12.61 5.81 -34.95
CA SER A 146 12.47 5.57 -36.39
C SER A 146 11.82 6.75 -37.12
N LEU A 147 11.26 7.72 -36.39
CA LEU A 147 10.54 8.85 -36.97
C LEU A 147 11.48 10.00 -37.35
N LYS A 148 11.24 10.59 -38.51
CA LYS A 148 11.97 11.77 -38.97
C LYS A 148 11.73 12.93 -37.99
N GLY A 149 12.81 13.54 -37.52
CA GLY A 149 12.75 14.69 -36.61
C GLY A 149 12.80 14.34 -35.12
N PHE A 150 12.92 13.06 -34.76
CA PHE A 150 13.13 12.64 -33.37
C PHE A 150 14.37 13.30 -32.75
N LYS A 151 14.22 13.72 -31.49
CA LYS A 151 15.30 14.24 -30.64
C LYS A 151 15.17 13.62 -29.25
N LYS A 152 16.31 13.39 -28.58
CA LYS A 152 16.32 12.96 -27.19
C LYS A 152 15.77 14.08 -26.30
N GLY A 153 14.92 13.72 -25.34
CA GLY A 153 14.30 14.66 -24.40
C GLY A 153 13.17 14.01 -23.61
N LYS A 154 12.40 14.84 -22.88
CA LYS A 154 11.14 14.43 -22.27
C LYS A 154 10.15 14.07 -23.39
N ILE A 155 9.53 12.91 -23.28
CA ILE A 155 8.52 12.41 -24.23
C ILE A 155 7.17 12.50 -23.53
N GLU A 156 6.21 13.11 -24.21
CA GLU A 156 4.82 13.19 -23.79
C GLU A 156 3.95 12.67 -24.92
N ILE A 157 3.06 11.73 -24.62
CA ILE A 157 2.15 11.10 -25.57
C ILE A 157 0.76 11.22 -24.97
N SER A 158 -0.19 11.75 -25.75
CA SER A 158 -1.59 11.90 -25.37
C SER A 158 -2.45 11.09 -26.35
N ILE A 159 -3.38 10.28 -25.83
CA ILE A 159 -4.30 9.42 -26.59
C ILE A 159 -5.70 9.60 -25.99
#